data_AF-A0A7C7KAI2-F1
#
_entry.id   AF-A0A7C7KAI2-F1
#
_cell.length_a   1.000
_cell.length_b   1.000
_cell.length_c   1.000
_cell.angle_alpha   90.00
_cell.angle_beta   90.00
_cell.angle_gamma   90.00
#
_symmetry.space_group_name_H-M   'P 1'
#
loop_
_entity.id
_entity.type
_entity.pdbx_description
1 polymer ?
#
loop_
_entity_poly.entity_id
_entity_poly.type
_entity_poly.pdbx_seq_one_letter_code
_entity_poly.pdbx_strand_id
1 'polypeptide(L)'
;MCYRQGLPTLNLENVHVACLSGDNGNGKTALLDSITWVLWGKARARTQEELIHQGQTSMSVELDFLANDQEYRVTRVHSRSRGSGSGKTELNLAVLNGNQPTSIMGNTIRDTEQQIIN
;
A
#
# COMPACT_ATOMS: atom_id res chain seq x y z
N MET A 1 -7.35 -2.79 11.12
CA MET A 1 -7.53 -3.58 9.88
C MET A 1 -7.52 -5.08 10.15
N CYS A 2 -8.10 -5.92 9.26
CA CYS A 2 -8.21 -7.39 9.44
C CYS A 2 -7.01 -8.19 8.91
N TYR A 3 -6.26 -7.64 7.95
CA TYR A 3 -5.03 -8.25 7.43
C TYR A 3 -3.89 -8.20 8.45
N ARG A 4 -3.05 -9.24 8.45
CA ARG A 4 -1.91 -9.45 9.36
C ARG A 4 -0.67 -9.85 8.57
N GLN A 5 0.46 -9.99 9.26
CA GLN A 5 1.71 -10.47 8.66
C GLN A 5 1.60 -11.95 8.24
N GLY A 6 2.44 -12.35 7.27
CA GLY A 6 2.58 -13.74 6.84
C GLY A 6 1.45 -14.27 5.94
N LEU A 7 0.61 -13.38 5.40
CA LEU A 7 -0.39 -13.76 4.41
C LEU A 7 0.26 -13.93 3.04
N PRO A 8 -0.24 -14.87 2.21
CA PRO A 8 0.24 -15.03 0.85
C PRO A 8 -0.06 -13.78 0.01
N THR A 9 0.80 -13.51 -0.98
CA THR A 9 0.56 -12.48 -1.99
C THR A 9 -0.70 -12.83 -2.78
N LEU A 10 -1.61 -11.86 -2.90
CA LEU A 10 -2.76 -11.97 -3.79
C LEU A 10 -2.33 -11.60 -5.21
N ASN A 11 -2.14 -12.61 -6.07
CA ASN A 11 -1.87 -12.38 -7.49
C ASN A 11 -3.21 -12.19 -8.26
N LEU A 12 -3.35 -11.05 -8.94
CA LEU A 12 -4.51 -10.70 -9.78
C LEU A 12 -4.19 -10.71 -11.29
N GLU A 13 -2.98 -11.12 -11.67
CA GLU A 13 -2.61 -11.29 -13.08
C GLU A 13 -3.61 -12.21 -13.80
N ASN A 14 -3.95 -11.85 -15.03
CA ASN A 14 -4.90 -12.58 -15.87
C ASN A 14 -6.34 -12.67 -15.32
N VAL A 15 -6.65 -12.01 -14.20
CA VAL A 15 -8.01 -11.89 -13.68
C VAL A 15 -8.69 -10.69 -14.34
N HIS A 16 -9.49 -10.93 -15.37
CA HIS A 16 -10.21 -9.86 -16.06
C HIS A 16 -11.36 -9.27 -15.22
N VAL A 17 -12.09 -10.13 -14.50
CA VAL A 17 -13.19 -9.74 -13.62
C VAL A 17 -13.11 -10.57 -12.34
N ALA A 18 -13.14 -9.91 -11.20
CA ALA A 18 -13.15 -10.54 -9.88
C ALA A 18 -14.39 -10.10 -9.08
N CYS A 19 -15.00 -11.04 -8.36
CA CYS A 19 -16.02 -10.75 -7.36
C CYS A 19 -15.45 -10.98 -5.96
N LEU A 20 -15.39 -9.92 -5.15
CA LEU A 20 -15.03 -10.03 -3.73
C LEU A 20 -16.29 -10.33 -2.92
N SER A 21 -16.43 -11.56 -2.43
CA SER A 21 -17.57 -12.02 -1.63
C SER A 21 -17.13 -12.62 -0.29
N GLY A 22 -18.07 -12.71 0.65
CA GLY A 22 -17.82 -13.21 2.02
C GLY A 22 -18.46 -12.33 3.08
N ASP A 23 -18.31 -12.70 4.35
CA ASP A 23 -18.97 -12.01 5.46
C ASP A 23 -18.40 -10.61 5.75
N ASN A 24 -19.18 -9.82 6.48
CA ASN A 24 -18.74 -8.54 7.01
C ASN A 24 -17.54 -8.75 7.95
N GLY A 25 -16.49 -7.95 7.76
CA GLY A 25 -15.23 -8.08 8.53
C GLY A 25 -14.14 -8.91 7.86
N ASN A 26 -14.44 -9.67 6.80
CA ASN A 26 -13.44 -10.52 6.11
C ASN A 26 -12.43 -9.75 5.23
N GLY A 27 -12.44 -8.43 5.26
CA GLY A 27 -11.39 -7.63 4.62
C GLY A 27 -11.61 -7.21 3.17
N LYS A 28 -12.76 -7.53 2.57
CA LYS A 28 -13.09 -7.10 1.19
C LYS A 28 -12.81 -5.62 0.94
N THR A 29 -13.31 -4.74 1.82
CA THR A 29 -13.07 -3.30 1.67
C THR A 29 -11.71 -2.86 2.17
N ALA A 30 -11.12 -3.60 3.12
CA ALA A 30 -9.75 -3.35 3.56
C ALA A 30 -8.73 -3.61 2.43
N LEU A 31 -9.00 -4.57 1.55
CA LEU A 31 -8.22 -4.81 0.34
C LEU A 31 -8.27 -3.60 -0.60
N LEU A 32 -9.46 -3.08 -0.89
CA LEU A 32 -9.62 -1.88 -1.72
C LEU A 32 -8.96 -0.65 -1.08
N ASP A 33 -9.13 -0.45 0.23
CA ASP A 33 -8.46 0.64 0.95
C ASP A 33 -6.93 0.51 0.88
N SER A 34 -6.39 -0.71 0.88
CA SER A 34 -4.93 -0.92 0.79
C SER A 34 -4.35 -0.42 -0.53
N ILE A 35 -5.07 -0.61 -1.64
CA ILE A 35 -4.68 -0.14 -2.98
C ILE A 35 -4.69 1.39 -3.04
N THR A 36 -5.77 2.04 -2.59
CA THR A 36 -5.84 3.50 -2.60
C THR A 36 -4.82 4.12 -1.65
N TRP A 37 -4.55 3.43 -0.54
CA TRP A 37 -3.63 3.89 0.47
C TRP A 37 -2.18 3.80 0.01
N VAL A 38 -1.76 2.69 -0.60
CA VAL A 38 -0.38 2.54 -1.05
C VAL A 38 -0.02 3.55 -2.14
N LEU A 39 -0.95 3.80 -3.08
CA LEU A 39 -0.76 4.75 -4.18
C LEU A 39 -0.80 6.21 -3.71
N TRP A 40 -1.81 6.60 -2.91
CA TRP A 40 -2.09 8.02 -2.63
C TRP A 40 -2.17 8.39 -1.16
N GLY A 41 -1.94 7.46 -0.24
CA GLY A 41 -2.07 7.68 1.20
C GLY A 41 -3.51 7.86 1.66
N LYS A 42 -4.48 7.55 0.80
CA LYS A 42 -5.91 7.74 1.04
C LYS A 42 -6.57 6.43 1.39
N ALA A 43 -7.29 6.43 2.50
CA ALA A 43 -8.18 5.35 2.90
C ALA A 43 -9.44 5.97 3.52
N ARG A 44 -10.48 5.16 3.72
CA ARG A 44 -11.70 5.61 4.40
C ARG A 44 -11.54 5.86 5.90
N ALA A 45 -10.45 5.35 6.50
CA ALA A 45 -10.10 5.64 7.88
C ALA A 45 -9.80 7.14 8.08
N ARG A 46 -10.08 7.67 9.27
CA ARG A 46 -9.89 9.10 9.57
C ARG A 46 -8.42 9.44 9.76
N THR A 47 -7.66 8.49 10.30
CA THR A 47 -6.24 8.63 10.56
C THR A 47 -5.47 7.42 10.05
N GLN A 48 -4.17 7.59 9.84
CA GLN A 48 -3.28 6.50 9.42
C GLN A 48 -3.13 5.45 10.54
N GLU A 49 -3.22 5.88 11.80
CA GLU A 49 -3.12 5.02 12.98
C GLU A 49 -4.29 4.02 13.10
N GLU A 50 -5.47 4.36 12.57
CA GLU A 50 -6.65 3.47 12.53
C GLU A 50 -6.45 2.30 11.54
N LEU A 51 -5.57 2.46 10.55
CA LEU A 51 -5.27 1.41 9.58
C LEU A 51 -4.35 0.33 10.17
N ILE A 52 -3.59 0.63 11.22
CA ILE A 52 -2.71 -0.34 11.88
C ILE A 52 -3.53 -1.42 12.60
N HIS A 53 -3.17 -2.69 12.42
CA HIS A 53 -3.83 -3.80 13.14
C HIS A 53 -3.69 -3.62 14.66
N GLN A 54 -4.71 -4.03 15.42
CA GLN A 54 -4.69 -3.90 16.87
C GLN A 54 -3.49 -4.67 17.47
N GLY A 55 -2.77 -4.03 18.39
CA GLY A 55 -1.55 -4.58 18.99
C GLY A 55 -0.30 -4.49 18.10
N GLN A 56 -0.39 -3.91 16.89
CA GLN A 56 0.76 -3.66 16.03
C GLN A 56 1.21 -2.19 16.11
N THR A 57 2.49 -1.97 15.83
CA THR A 57 3.13 -0.65 15.82
C THR A 57 3.29 -0.08 14.41
N SER A 58 3.13 -0.89 13.37
CA SER A 58 3.22 -0.46 11.98
C SER A 58 2.31 -1.27 11.06
N MET A 59 2.16 -0.77 9.85
CA MET A 59 1.54 -1.45 8.73
C MET A 59 2.34 -1.20 7.46
N SER A 60 2.23 -2.11 6.49
CA SER A 60 2.83 -1.97 5.17
C SER A 60 1.86 -2.49 4.12
N VAL A 61 1.90 -1.88 2.95
CA VAL A 61 1.29 -2.40 1.72
C VAL A 61 2.35 -2.34 0.63
N GLU A 62 2.50 -3.43 -0.10
CA GLU A 62 3.28 -3.52 -1.33
C GLU A 62 2.32 -3.89 -2.46
N LEU A 63 2.40 -3.15 -3.56
CA LEU A 63 1.57 -3.36 -4.74
C LEU A 63 2.46 -3.31 -5.97
N ASP A 64 2.42 -4.39 -6.75
CA ASP A 64 2.95 -4.42 -8.10
C ASP A 64 1.83 -4.12 -9.09
N PHE A 65 2.11 -3.25 -10.06
CA PHE A 65 1.14 -2.87 -11.08
C PHE A 65 1.82 -2.52 -12.41
N LEU A 66 1.09 -2.74 -13.50
CA LEU A 66 1.49 -2.38 -14.86
C LEU A 66 0.86 -1.03 -15.24
N ALA A 67 1.67 -0.10 -15.73
CA ALA A 67 1.20 1.14 -16.33
C ALA A 67 2.10 1.50 -17.52
N ASN A 68 1.51 1.86 -18.67
CA ASN A 68 2.25 2.23 -19.89
C ASN A 68 3.34 1.19 -20.27
N ASP A 69 2.99 -0.10 -20.25
CA ASP A 69 3.89 -1.24 -20.52
C ASP A 69 5.13 -1.33 -19.60
N GLN A 70 5.10 -0.63 -18.46
CA GLN A 70 6.13 -0.67 -17.44
C GLN A 70 5.57 -1.22 -16.12
N GLU A 71 6.24 -2.23 -15.59
CA GLU A 71 5.94 -2.76 -14.26
C GLU A 71 6.56 -1.89 -13.17
N TYR A 72 5.77 -1.59 -12.15
CA TYR A 72 6.16 -0.81 -10.99
C TYR A 72 5.85 -1.57 -9.72
N ARG A 73 6.63 -1.28 -8.68
CA ARG A 73 6.36 -1.64 -7.30
C ARG A 73 6.22 -0.39 -6.46
N VAL A 74 5.10 -0.24 -5.79
CA VAL A 74 4.91 0.78 -4.76
C VAL A 74 4.84 0.12 -3.39
N THR A 75 5.67 0.59 -2.47
CA THR A 75 5.67 0.15 -1.07
C THR A 75 5.41 1.35 -0.19
N ARG A 76 4.39 1.27 0.66
CA ARG A 76 4.09 2.31 1.66
C ARG A 76 4.06 1.70 3.04
N VAL A 77 4.79 2.30 3.97
CA VAL A 77 4.87 1.86 5.36
C VAL A 77 4.43 3.00 6.26
N HIS A 78 3.58 2.72 7.25
CA HIS A 78 3.25 3.67 8.29
C HIS A 78 3.50 3.07 9.67
N SER A 79 4.22 3.80 10.52
CA SER A 79 4.58 3.40 11.87
C SER A 79 4.05 4.41 12.89
N ARG A 80 3.46 3.91 13.98
CA ARG A 80 3.05 4.74 15.12
C ARG A 80 4.25 5.51 15.67
N SER A 81 3.96 6.71 16.16
CA SER A 81 4.92 7.43 16.99
C SER A 81 5.22 6.65 18.27
N ARG A 82 6.49 6.68 18.71
CA ARG A 82 6.90 6.14 20.01
C ARG A 82 6.63 7.10 21.18
N GLY A 83 6.04 8.28 20.90
CA GLY A 83 5.73 9.33 21.88
C GLY A 83 4.55 10.21 21.42
N SER A 84 4.52 11.48 21.83
CA SER A 84 3.40 12.41 21.55
C SER A 84 3.32 12.95 20.11
N GLY A 85 4.25 12.56 19.23
CA GLY A 85 4.26 12.99 17.82
C GLY A 85 3.29 12.22 16.91
N SER A 86 3.18 12.67 15.66
CA SER A 86 2.49 11.93 14.59
C SER A 86 3.31 10.71 14.15
N GLY A 87 2.64 9.66 13.66
CA GLY A 87 3.32 8.52 13.05
C GLY A 87 4.23 8.91 11.87
N LYS A 88 5.19 8.04 11.54
CA LYS A 88 6.08 8.20 10.39
C LYS A 88 5.56 7.38 9.22
N THR A 89 5.48 7.99 8.05
CA THR A 89 5.17 7.31 6.79
C THR A 89 6.40 7.28 5.90
N GLU A 90 6.58 6.19 5.18
CA GLU A 90 7.61 5.99 4.16
C GLU A 90 6.92 5.52 2.87
N LEU A 91 7.38 6.01 1.73
CA LEU A 91 6.85 5.66 0.40
C LEU A 91 8.03 5.40 -0.52
N ASN A 92 8.05 4.25 -1.17
CA ASN A 92 9.00 3.90 -2.20
C ASN A 92 8.23 3.54 -3.48
N LEU A 93 8.64 4.14 -4.60
CA LEU A 93 8.21 3.76 -5.94
C LEU A 93 9.44 3.22 -6.68
N ALA A 94 9.33 2.04 -7.25
CA ALA A 94 10.39 1.39 -7.98
C ALA A 94 9.87 0.86 -9.33
N VAL A 95 10.76 0.86 -10.31
CA VAL A 95 10.55 0.25 -11.62
C VAL A 95 11.08 -1.18 -11.58
N LEU A 96 10.30 -2.14 -12.07
CA LEU A 96 10.67 -3.55 -12.15
C LEU A 96 11.24 -3.83 -13.55
N ASN A 97 12.55 -3.58 -13.72
CA ASN A 97 13.28 -3.86 -14.97
C ASN A 97 14.33 -4.96 -14.71
N GLY A 98 13.95 -6.23 -14.90
CA GLY A 98 14.85 -7.37 -14.72
C GLY A 98 14.91 -7.91 -13.28
N ASN A 99 16.09 -8.31 -12.80
CA ASN A 99 16.22 -9.07 -11.54
C ASN A 99 16.02 -8.25 -10.25
N GLN A 100 16.14 -6.91 -10.29
CA GLN A 100 16.01 -6.09 -9.09
C GLN A 100 15.17 -4.82 -9.31
N PRO A 101 14.28 -4.47 -8.38
CA PRO A 101 13.56 -3.20 -8.41
C PRO A 101 14.52 -2.00 -8.36
N THR A 102 14.37 -1.05 -9.28
CA THR A 102 15.12 0.21 -9.28
C THR A 102 14.26 1.33 -8.73
N SER A 103 14.63 1.90 -7.59
CA SER A 103 13.88 3.01 -6.98
C SER A 103 13.93 4.28 -7.83
N ILE A 104 12.78 4.93 -8.00
CA ILE A 104 12.61 6.20 -8.74
C ILE A 104 11.99 7.29 -7.86
N MET A 105 12.14 7.18 -6.54
CA MET A 105 11.59 8.15 -5.58
C MET A 105 12.01 9.60 -5.89
N GLY A 106 11.10 10.53 -5.62
CA GLY A 106 11.46 11.94 -5.48
C GLY A 106 12.16 12.21 -4.14
N ASN A 107 12.55 13.47 -3.91
CA ASN A 107 13.21 13.87 -2.66
C ASN A 107 12.29 13.76 -1.43
N THR A 108 10.97 13.81 -1.65
CA THR A 108 9.95 13.72 -0.60
C THR A 108 8.84 12.74 -0.98
N ILE A 109 8.03 12.34 0.01
CA ILE A 109 6.79 11.57 -0.22
C ILE A 109 5.89 12.32 -1.21
N ARG A 110 5.75 13.64 -1.05
CA ARG A 110 4.92 14.46 -1.93
C ARG A 110 5.44 14.41 -3.37
N ASP A 111 6.75 14.54 -3.57
CA ASP A 111 7.36 14.46 -4.91
C ASP A 111 7.14 13.08 -5.53
N THR A 112 7.27 12.02 -4.73
CA THR A 112 7.03 10.64 -5.17
C THR A 112 5.55 10.41 -5.52
N GLU A 113 4.61 10.93 -4.72
CA GLU A 113 3.17 10.85 -5.02
C GLU A 113 2.80 11.60 -6.30
N GLN A 114 3.48 12.72 -6.61
CA GLN A 114 3.27 13.41 -7.89
C GLN A 114 3.68 12.57 -9.10
N GLN A 115 4.67 11.68 -8.96
CA GLN A 115 5.03 10.74 -10.03
C GLN A 115 4.01 9.60 -10.19
N ILE A 116 3.21 9.31 -9.16
CA ILE A 116 2.15 8.30 -9.23
C ILE A 116 0.87 8.89 -9.85
N ILE A 117 0.68 10.21 -9.73
CA ILE A 117 -0.52 10.91 -10.22
C ILE A 117 -0.40 11.29 -11.70
N ASN A 118 0.81 11.58 -12.17
CA ASN A 118 1.09 12.03 -13.55
C ASN A 118 1.63 10.88 -14.40
#